data_AF-D1PJU4-F1
#
_entry.id   AF-D1PJU4-F1
#
_cell.length_a   1.000
_cell.length_b   1.000
_cell.length_c   1.000
_cell.angle_alpha   90.00
_cell.angle_beta   90.00
_cell.angle_gamma   90.00
#
_symmetry.space_group_name_H-M   'P 1'
#
loop_
_entity.id
_entity.type
_entity.pdbx_description
1 polymer ?
#
loop_
_entity_poly.entity_id
_entity_poly.type
_entity_poly.pdbx_seq_one_letter_code
_entity_poly.pdbx_strand_id
1 'polypeptide(L)'
;MRQGNKRVLTGFAQEAAIYLRLSAADGPAAESDSIQNQRSFLREWAQHHDITIAREFVDDGHTGTDFARPGFQELSQCLMDGSVRCVIVKDYCAIIGLNQKDLENQGILA
;
A
#
# COMPACT_ATOMS: atom_id res chain seq x y z
N MET A 1 -42.27 -14.99 -14.84
CA MET A 1 -41.89 -14.30 -13.59
C MET A 1 -40.37 -14.19 -13.55
N ARG A 2 -39.87 -13.04 -13.12
CA ARG A 2 -38.58 -12.43 -13.50
C ARG A 2 -37.37 -13.21 -12.97
N GLN A 3 -36.43 -13.55 -13.86
CA GLN A 3 -35.07 -13.92 -13.49
C GLN A 3 -34.41 -12.74 -12.77
N GLY A 4 -33.90 -12.96 -11.56
CA GLY A 4 -33.15 -11.97 -10.81
C GLY A 4 -31.83 -11.69 -11.50
N ASN A 5 -31.65 -10.46 -11.98
CA ASN A 5 -30.38 -9.93 -12.48
C ASN A 5 -29.28 -10.12 -11.42
N LYS A 6 -28.40 -11.12 -11.61
CA LYS A 6 -27.05 -11.05 -11.07
C LYS A 6 -26.35 -9.94 -11.85
N ARG A 7 -26.34 -8.74 -11.29
CA ARG A 7 -25.57 -7.61 -11.81
C ARG A 7 -24.09 -7.95 -11.58
N VAL A 8 -23.50 -8.70 -12.52
CA VAL A 8 -22.04 -8.86 -12.57
C VAL A 8 -21.50 -7.47 -12.86
N LEU A 9 -20.81 -6.87 -11.88
CA LEU A 9 -20.12 -5.60 -12.06
C LEU A 9 -18.84 -5.83 -12.87
N THR A 10 -18.97 -6.36 -14.08
CA THR A 10 -17.91 -6.36 -15.10
C THR A 10 -17.78 -4.93 -15.61
N GLY A 11 -16.89 -4.13 -15.04
CA GLY A 11 -16.74 -2.76 -15.51
C GLY A 11 -15.72 -1.86 -14.80
N PHE A 12 -14.98 -2.33 -13.80
CA PHE A 12 -13.82 -1.60 -13.32
C PHE A 12 -12.59 -2.42 -13.69
N ALA A 13 -11.68 -1.86 -14.49
CA ALA A 13 -10.28 -2.28 -14.39
C ALA A 13 -9.95 -2.23 -12.89
N GLN A 14 -9.44 -3.32 -12.33
CA GLN A 14 -9.07 -3.35 -10.93
C GLN A 14 -7.82 -2.49 -10.81
N GLU A 15 -8.01 -1.18 -10.67
CA GLU A 15 -6.93 -0.23 -10.50
C GLU A 15 -6.55 -0.17 -9.03
N ALA A 16 -5.25 -0.29 -8.78
CA ALA A 16 -4.67 -0.18 -7.46
C ALA A 16 -3.48 0.78 -7.47
N ALA A 17 -3.21 1.36 -6.31
CA ALA A 17 -1.91 1.91 -6.01
C ALA A 17 -1.04 0.86 -5.31
N ILE A 18 0.27 0.95 -5.47
CA ILE A 18 1.23 0.24 -4.62
C ILE A 18 1.91 1.22 -3.67
N TYR A 19 2.20 0.75 -2.47
CA TYR A 19 2.99 1.50 -1.50
C TYR A 19 4.22 0.69 -1.08
N LEU A 20 5.38 1.30 -1.24
CA LEU A 20 6.70 0.71 -0.99
C LEU A 20 7.35 1.46 0.17
N ARG A 21 7.87 0.73 1.16
CA ARG A 21 8.61 1.32 2.27
C ARG A 21 9.90 0.57 2.52
N LEU A 22 10.97 1.30 2.76
CA LEU A 22 12.20 0.78 3.32
C LEU A 22 12.52 1.52 4.62
N SER A 23 12.95 0.78 5.64
CA SER A 23 13.28 1.36 6.93
C SER A 23 14.66 2.00 6.91
N ALA A 24 14.84 3.12 7.62
CA ALA A 24 16.16 3.73 7.85
C ALA A 24 17.19 2.77 8.48
N ALA A 25 16.69 1.75 9.20
CA ALA A 25 17.53 0.75 9.87
C ALA A 25 18.23 -0.22 8.90
N ASP A 26 17.79 -0.29 7.63
CA ASP A 26 18.26 -1.30 6.67
C ASP A 26 19.54 -0.87 5.92
N GLY A 27 19.98 0.38 6.06
CA GLY A 27 21.27 0.90 5.56
C GLY A 27 21.33 1.23 4.05
N PRO A 28 22.29 2.07 3.61
CA PRO A 28 22.26 2.70 2.28
C PRO A 28 22.50 1.76 1.08
N ALA A 29 23.15 0.61 1.29
CA ALA A 29 23.33 -0.39 0.23
C ALA A 29 22.09 -1.27 0.00
N ALA A 30 21.17 -1.32 0.98
CA ALA A 30 19.91 -2.05 0.85
C ALA A 30 18.81 -1.23 0.15
N GLU A 31 19.00 0.08 -0.02
CA GLU A 31 18.00 1.03 -0.55
C GLU A 31 17.50 0.67 -1.94
N SER A 32 18.43 0.52 -2.89
CA SER A 32 18.06 0.27 -4.29
C SER A 32 17.53 -1.14 -4.53
N ASP A 33 18.11 -2.17 -3.91
CA ASP A 33 17.69 -3.55 -4.17
C ASP A 33 16.33 -3.85 -3.53
N SER A 34 16.07 -3.36 -2.32
CA SER A 34 14.84 -3.71 -1.59
C SER A 34 13.59 -3.04 -2.16
N ILE A 35 13.63 -1.74 -2.51
CA ILE A 35 12.49 -1.05 -3.13
C ILE A 35 12.22 -1.62 -4.53
N GLN A 36 13.25 -1.90 -5.32
CA GLN A 36 13.09 -2.52 -6.64
C GLN A 36 12.50 -3.92 -6.54
N ASN A 37 12.98 -4.73 -5.59
CA ASN A 37 12.43 -6.07 -5.35
C ASN A 37 10.96 -6.01 -4.90
N GLN A 38 10.59 -5.09 -4.01
CA GLN A 38 9.20 -4.89 -3.62
C GLN A 38 8.34 -4.46 -4.81
N ARG A 39 8.83 -3.52 -5.64
CA ARG A 39 8.13 -3.08 -6.85
C ARG A 39 7.87 -4.23 -7.81
N SER A 40 8.90 -5.01 -8.14
CA SER A 40 8.78 -6.16 -9.04
C SER A 40 7.80 -7.18 -8.48
N PHE A 41 7.95 -7.56 -7.21
CA PHE A 41 7.06 -8.50 -6.54
C PHE A 41 5.59 -8.06 -6.57
N LEU A 42 5.29 -6.80 -6.22
CA LEU A 42 3.92 -6.30 -6.20
C LEU A 42 3.33 -6.15 -7.60
N ARG A 43 4.13 -5.77 -8.60
CA ARG A 43 3.68 -5.66 -9.99
C ARG A 43 3.41 -7.04 -10.61
N GLU A 44 4.27 -8.02 -10.36
CA GLU A 44 4.05 -9.41 -10.79
C GLU A 44 2.79 -9.98 -10.15
N TRP A 45 2.61 -9.77 -8.83
CA TRP A 45 1.40 -10.19 -8.13
C TRP A 45 0.15 -9.52 -8.73
N ALA A 46 0.15 -8.20 -8.91
CA ALA A 46 -0.97 -7.48 -9.50
C ALA A 46 -1.30 -7.97 -10.92
N GLN A 47 -0.26 -8.22 -11.74
CA GLN A 47 -0.43 -8.75 -13.09
C GLN A 47 -1.09 -10.14 -13.10
N HIS A 48 -0.68 -11.05 -12.21
CA HIS A 48 -1.31 -12.37 -12.07
C HIS A 48 -2.77 -12.32 -11.61
N HIS A 49 -3.21 -11.21 -11.04
CA HIS A 49 -4.56 -10.99 -10.53
C HIS A 49 -5.39 -10.05 -11.42
N ASP A 50 -4.93 -9.74 -12.63
CA ASP A 50 -5.60 -8.81 -13.57
C ASP A 50 -5.84 -7.40 -12.95
N ILE A 51 -4.92 -6.96 -12.09
CA ILE A 51 -4.93 -5.65 -11.43
C ILE A 51 -3.94 -4.73 -12.14
N THR A 52 -4.41 -3.54 -12.52
CA THR A 52 -3.56 -2.50 -13.10
C THR A 52 -3.02 -1.59 -12.00
N ILE A 53 -1.69 -1.44 -11.94
CA ILE A 53 -1.06 -0.48 -11.02
C ILE A 53 -1.12 0.92 -11.64
N ALA A 54 -1.98 1.79 -11.11
CA ALA A 54 -2.20 3.15 -11.60
C ALA A 54 -1.24 4.17 -10.98
N ARG A 55 -0.82 3.92 -9.73
CA ARG A 55 0.07 4.82 -8.97
C ARG A 55 1.02 4.04 -8.06
N GLU A 56 2.14 4.66 -7.75
CA GLU A 56 3.17 4.13 -6.87
C GLU A 56 3.58 5.22 -5.88
N PHE A 57 3.61 4.87 -4.60
CA PHE A 57 4.04 5.73 -3.50
C PHE A 57 5.22 5.08 -2.80
N VAL A 58 6.26 5.85 -2.50
CA VAL A 58 7.53 5.32 -1.99
C VAL A 58 8.01 6.12 -0.80
N ASP A 59 8.37 5.41 0.27
CA ASP A 59 9.08 5.97 1.42
C ASP A 59 10.40 5.20 1.62
N ASP A 60 11.48 5.77 1.09
CA ASP A 60 12.83 5.21 1.23
C ASP A 60 13.53 5.81 2.46
N GLY A 61 14.20 4.97 3.25
CA GLY A 61 14.86 5.39 4.49
C GLY A 61 13.92 5.93 5.58
N HIS A 62 12.63 5.57 5.57
CA HIS A 62 11.66 6.03 6.57
C HIS A 62 11.34 4.93 7.57
N THR A 63 11.57 5.23 8.84
CA THR A 63 11.20 4.34 9.94
C THR A 63 9.69 4.10 9.95
N GLY A 64 9.27 2.94 10.48
CA GLY A 64 7.85 2.68 10.69
C GLY A 64 7.32 3.27 11.99
N THR A 65 8.10 4.07 12.74
CA THR A 65 7.70 4.47 14.10
C THR A 65 6.59 5.48 14.10
N ASP A 66 6.38 6.26 13.05
CA ASP A 66 5.31 7.26 12.98
C ASP A 66 4.67 7.32 11.58
N PHE A 67 3.77 8.29 11.39
CA PHE A 67 3.08 8.56 10.13
C PHE A 67 3.66 9.78 9.38
N ALA A 68 4.83 10.29 9.79
CA ALA A 68 5.55 11.38 9.12
C ALA A 68 6.35 10.83 7.93
N ARG A 69 5.63 10.21 6.99
CA ARG A 69 6.17 9.49 5.84
C ARG A 69 5.56 10.09 4.57
N PRO A 70 6.31 10.85 3.76
CA PRO A 70 5.75 11.64 2.65
C PRO A 70 4.92 10.83 1.66
N GLY A 71 5.42 9.65 1.24
CA GLY A 71 4.70 8.76 0.33
C GLY A 71 3.41 8.23 0.94
N PHE A 72 3.43 7.88 2.23
CA PHE A 72 2.23 7.49 2.96
C PHE A 72 1.21 8.63 3.10
N GLN A 73 1.66 9.87 3.35
CA GLN A 73 0.78 11.04 3.46
C GLN A 73 0.10 11.36 2.14
N GLU A 74 0.84 11.32 1.03
CA GLU A 74 0.29 11.48 -0.31
C GLU A 74 -0.73 10.38 -0.64
N LEU A 75 -0.41 9.13 -0.30
CA LEU A 75 -1.34 8.01 -0.43
C LEU A 75 -2.61 8.24 0.39
N SER A 76 -2.47 8.65 1.65
CA SER A 76 -3.59 8.91 2.55
C SER A 76 -4.51 9.99 2.00
N GLN A 77 -3.94 11.05 1.43
CA GLN A 77 -4.71 12.09 0.76
C GLN A 77 -5.50 11.54 -0.44
N CYS A 78 -4.87 10.72 -1.28
CA CYS A 78 -5.53 10.07 -2.42
C CYS A 78 -6.63 9.09 -2.00
N LEU A 79 -6.50 8.46 -0.83
CA LEU A 79 -7.54 7.60 -0.25
C LEU A 79 -8.71 8.44 0.27
N MET A 80 -8.43 9.59 0.91
CA MET A 80 -9.45 10.51 1.43
C MET A 80 -10.24 11.21 0.32
N ASP A 81 -9.59 11.58 -0.78
CA ASP A 81 -10.25 12.20 -1.94
C ASP A 81 -10.94 11.18 -2.88
N GLY A 82 -10.71 9.89 -2.65
CA GLY A 82 -11.30 8.79 -3.40
C GLY A 82 -10.67 8.53 -4.77
N SER A 83 -9.58 9.21 -5.12
CA SER A 83 -8.84 8.99 -6.35
C SER A 83 -8.07 7.66 -6.33
N VAL A 84 -7.70 7.16 -5.15
CA VAL A 84 -7.26 5.76 -4.94
C VAL A 84 -8.32 5.04 -4.14
N ARG A 85 -8.70 3.84 -4.60
CA ARG A 85 -9.69 2.99 -3.92
C ARG A 85 -9.14 1.65 -3.45
N CYS A 86 -7.97 1.27 -3.94
CA CYS A 86 -7.30 0.02 -3.61
C CYS A 86 -5.80 0.28 -3.45
N VAL A 87 -5.21 -0.26 -2.39
CA VAL A 87 -3.77 -0.21 -2.11
C VAL A 87 -3.26 -1.63 -1.93
N ILE A 88 -2.14 -1.92 -2.55
CA ILE A 88 -1.38 -3.16 -2.37
C ILE A 88 -0.06 -2.82 -1.69
N VAL A 89 0.25 -3.56 -0.63
CA VAL A 89 1.52 -3.49 0.10
C VAL A 89 2.10 -4.88 0.24
N LYS A 90 3.42 -4.97 0.44
CA LYS A 90 4.10 -6.25 0.71
C LYS A 90 3.63 -6.88 2.03
N ASP A 91 3.53 -6.07 3.08
CA ASP A 91 3.19 -6.51 4.43
C ASP A 91 2.54 -5.39 5.26
N TYR A 92 1.89 -5.77 6.35
CA TYR A 92 1.10 -4.86 7.19
C TYR A 92 1.94 -3.77 7.85
N CYS A 93 3.22 -4.07 8.16
CA CYS A 93 4.13 -3.10 8.77
C CYS A 93 4.50 -1.95 7.83
N ALA A 94 4.19 -2.03 6.53
CA ALA A 94 4.24 -0.88 5.65
C ALA A 94 3.22 0.18 6.08
N ILE A 95 2.01 -0.20 6.50
CA ILE A 95 0.92 0.75 6.75
C ILE A 95 0.93 1.30 8.18
N ILE A 96 1.09 0.43 9.17
CA ILE A 96 0.92 0.83 10.58
C ILE A 96 2.05 1.71 11.12
N GLY A 97 1.69 2.61 12.03
CA GLY A 97 2.65 3.22 12.96
C GLY A 97 3.06 2.20 14.02
N LEU A 98 4.37 2.03 14.19
CA LEU A 98 4.99 1.04 15.09
C LEU A 98 5.39 1.62 16.46
N ASN A 99 5.13 2.90 16.74
CA ASN A 99 5.29 3.41 18.10
C ASN A 99 4.17 2.92 19.02
N GLN A 100 4.46 2.87 20.32
CA GLN A 100 3.52 2.33 21.32
C GLN A 100 2.15 3.01 21.29
N LYS A 101 2.11 4.35 21.23
CA LYS A 101 0.87 5.11 21.21
C LYS A 101 0.01 4.79 19.98
N ASP A 102 0.63 4.63 18.82
CA ASP A 102 -0.08 4.29 17.59
C ASP A 102 -0.58 2.85 17.59
N LEU A 103 0.21 1.92 18.13
CA LEU A 103 -0.21 0.53 18.29
C LEU A 103 -1.38 0.40 19.29
N GLU A 104 -1.38 1.16 20.37
CA GLU A 104 -2.51 1.27 21.32
C GLU A 104 -3.74 1.88 20.64
N ASN A 105 -3.59 3.00 19.91
CA ASN A 105 -4.69 3.64 19.17
C ASN A 105 -5.30 2.75 18.08
N GLN A 106 -4.50 1.85 17.51
CA GLN A 106 -4.93 0.85 16.53
C GLN A 106 -5.55 -0.40 17.21
N GLY A 107 -5.52 -0.49 18.53
CA GLY A 107 -6.01 -1.65 19.30
C GLY A 107 -5.13 -2.90 19.16
N ILE A 108 -3.86 -2.73 18.79
CA ILE A 108 -2.88 -3.82 18.65
C ILE A 108 -2.22 -4.15 20.00
N LEU A 109 -1.95 -3.12 20.80
CA LEU A 109 -1.44 -3.25 22.16
C LEU A 109 -2.51 -2.86 23.18
N ALA A 110 -2.47 -3.51 24.35
CA ALA A 110 -3.36 -3.30 25.48
C ALA A 110 -2.58 -2.83 26.71
#